data_AF-A0A7W9X0U8-F1
#
_entry.id   AF-A0A7W9X0U8-F1
#
_cell.length_a   1.000
_cell.length_b   1.000
_cell.length_c   1.000
_cell.angle_alpha   90.00
_cell.angle_beta   90.00
_cell.angle_gamma   90.00
#
_symmetry.space_group_name_H-M   'P 1'
#
loop_
_entity.id
_entity.type
_entity.pdbx_description
1 polymer ?
#
loop_
_entity_poly.entity_id
_entity_poly.type
_entity_poly.pdbx_seq_one_letter_code
_entity_poly.pdbx_strand_id
1 'polypeptide(L)'
;MIFTAWTTLAILAVYFWTWGNAARARIQFKVPAPSMDGPEGFLRAHRVQMNTLELLPLVLVPLWLCAMFLGDMWATAGGLLWCVGRILYALSYYRDPAKREIGFIVSMLASAALIGATVFGLVMR
;
A
#
# COMPACT_ATOMS: atom_id res chain seq x y z
N MET A 1 13.01 -16.93 -4.30
CA MET A 1 12.21 -15.78 -3.83
C MET A 1 10.73 -16.07 -4.01
N ILE A 2 10.26 -17.22 -3.51
CA ILE A 2 8.87 -17.65 -3.70
C ILE A 2 7.94 -16.89 -2.75
N PHE A 3 8.41 -16.62 -1.53
CA PHE A 3 7.63 -15.89 -0.54
C PHE A 3 7.48 -14.42 -0.93
N THR A 4 8.55 -13.80 -1.47
CA THR A 4 8.50 -12.45 -2.04
C THR A 4 7.50 -12.35 -3.20
N ALA A 5 7.42 -13.37 -4.07
CA ALA A 5 6.45 -13.40 -5.16
C ALA A 5 5.01 -13.44 -4.63
N TRP A 6 4.70 -14.32 -3.66
CA TRP A 6 3.38 -14.34 -3.01
C TRP A 6 3.06 -13.04 -2.29
N THR A 7 4.06 -12.43 -1.64
CA THR A 7 3.90 -11.13 -0.97
C THR A 7 3.60 -10.03 -1.98
N THR A 8 4.24 -10.05 -3.16
CA THR A 8 3.94 -9.13 -4.26
C THR A 8 2.49 -9.28 -4.72
N LEU A 9 2.00 -10.51 -4.87
CA LEU A 9 0.58 -10.76 -5.21
C LEU A 9 -0.37 -10.24 -4.12
N ALA A 10 -0.02 -10.39 -2.84
CA ALA A 10 -0.80 -9.84 -1.74
C ALA A 10 -0.86 -8.30 -1.77
N ILE A 11 0.27 -7.63 -2.05
CA ILE A 11 0.33 -6.17 -2.22
C ILE A 11 -0.58 -5.72 -3.38
N LEU A 12 -0.51 -6.42 -4.51
CA LEU A 12 -1.38 -6.13 -5.66
C LEU A 12 -2.86 -6.40 -5.33
N ALA A 13 -3.17 -7.44 -4.56
CA ALA A 13 -4.53 -7.72 -4.11
C ALA A 13 -5.09 -6.58 -3.23
N VAL A 14 -4.27 -6.02 -2.32
CA VAL A 14 -4.64 -4.82 -1.54
C VAL A 14 -4.91 -3.63 -2.48
N TYR A 15 -4.05 -3.42 -3.49
CA TYR A 15 -4.28 -2.36 -4.47
C TYR A 15 -5.58 -2.56 -5.25
N PHE A 16 -5.82 -3.75 -5.81
CA PHE A 16 -7.07 -4.09 -6.51
C PHE A 16 -8.31 -3.88 -5.64
N TRP A 17 -8.22 -4.23 -4.35
CA TRP A 17 -9.31 -3.98 -3.41
C TRP A 17 -9.60 -2.49 -3.22
N THR A 18 -8.58 -1.65 -3.02
CA THR A 18 -8.76 -0.19 -2.91
C THR A 18 -9.28 0.43 -4.21
N TRP A 19 -8.81 -0.07 -5.36
CA TRP A 19 -9.30 0.32 -6.67
C TRP A 19 -10.78 -0.03 -6.89
N GLY A 20 -11.17 -1.25 -6.55
CA GLY A 20 -12.55 -1.69 -6.60
C GLY A 20 -13.47 -0.87 -5.69
N ASN A 21 -13.01 -0.48 -4.49
CA ASN A 21 -13.77 0.39 -3.60
C ASN A 21 -13.95 1.81 -4.17
N ALA A 22 -12.91 2.40 -4.77
CA ALA A 22 -13.02 3.69 -5.44
C ALA A 22 -13.99 3.64 -6.63
N ALA A 23 -13.94 2.57 -7.43
CA ALA A 23 -14.87 2.34 -8.54
C ALA A 23 -16.32 2.18 -8.06
N ARG A 24 -16.54 1.40 -6.98
CA ARG A 24 -17.86 1.25 -6.34
C ARG A 24 -18.39 2.58 -5.83
N ALA A 25 -17.55 3.38 -5.16
CA ALA A 25 -17.93 4.69 -4.65
C ALA A 25 -18.33 5.63 -5.79
N ARG A 26 -17.61 5.62 -6.92
CA ARG A 26 -17.97 6.41 -8.12
C ARG A 26 -19.40 6.11 -8.59
N ILE A 27 -19.75 4.82 -8.67
CA ILE A 27 -21.08 4.37 -9.09
C ILE A 27 -22.13 4.78 -8.03
N GLN A 28 -21.87 4.50 -6.76
CA GLN A 28 -22.78 4.77 -5.65
C GLN A 28 -23.12 6.27 -5.53
N PHE A 29 -22.12 7.14 -5.65
CA PHE A 29 -22.27 8.59 -5.56
C PHE A 29 -22.56 9.26 -6.90
N LYS A 30 -22.76 8.47 -7.98
CA LYS A 30 -23.09 8.94 -9.34
C LYS A 30 -22.14 10.02 -9.86
N VAL A 31 -20.84 9.88 -9.59
CA VAL A 31 -19.83 10.86 -10.03
C VAL A 31 -19.44 10.58 -11.48
N PRO A 32 -19.81 11.45 -12.45
CA PRO A 32 -19.53 11.23 -13.87
C PRO A 32 -18.03 11.29 -14.13
N ALA A 33 -17.53 10.47 -15.06
CA ALA A 33 -16.18 10.66 -15.59
C ALA A 33 -16.15 11.94 -16.46
N PRO A 34 -15.05 12.73 -16.44
CA PRO A 34 -13.78 12.53 -15.73
C PRO A 34 -13.74 13.18 -14.34
N SER A 35 -14.88 13.55 -13.75
CA SER A 35 -14.90 14.24 -12.46
C SER A 35 -14.20 13.43 -11.36
N MET A 36 -13.40 14.16 -10.59
CA MET A 36 -12.67 13.70 -9.41
C MET A 36 -13.17 14.41 -8.15
N ASP A 37 -14.20 15.23 -8.29
CA ASP A 37 -14.91 15.88 -7.21
C ASP A 37 -16.28 15.24 -6.99
N GLY A 38 -16.81 15.34 -5.78
CA GLY A 38 -18.08 14.75 -5.41
C GLY A 38 -18.28 14.65 -3.90
N PRO A 39 -19.29 13.86 -3.46
CA PRO A 39 -19.57 13.67 -2.05
C PRO A 39 -18.38 13.10 -1.28
N GLU A 40 -18.30 13.40 0.01
CA GLU A 40 -17.15 13.06 0.85
C GLU A 40 -16.78 11.57 0.83
N GLY A 41 -17.77 10.67 0.80
CA GLY A 41 -17.53 9.23 0.71
C GLY A 41 -16.78 8.82 -0.57
N PHE A 42 -17.06 9.46 -1.70
CA PHE A 42 -16.31 9.26 -2.94
C PHE A 42 -14.88 9.82 -2.80
N LEU A 43 -14.74 11.04 -2.29
CA LEU A 43 -13.43 11.68 -2.11
C LEU A 43 -12.51 10.85 -1.21
N ARG A 44 -13.02 10.30 -0.11
CA ARG A 44 -12.28 9.40 0.79
C ARG A 44 -11.85 8.13 0.06
N ALA A 45 -12.78 7.44 -0.62
CA ALA A 45 -12.49 6.20 -1.34
C ALA A 45 -11.43 6.40 -2.43
N HIS A 46 -11.57 7.49 -3.18
CA HIS A 46 -10.66 7.87 -4.25
C HIS A 46 -9.27 8.23 -3.70
N ARG A 47 -9.19 8.98 -2.59
CA ARG A 47 -7.91 9.35 -1.98
C ARG A 47 -7.15 8.15 -1.43
N VAL A 48 -7.84 7.17 -0.86
CA VAL A 48 -7.22 5.91 -0.41
C VAL A 48 -6.60 5.14 -1.57
N GLN A 49 -7.32 5.00 -2.69
CA GLN A 49 -6.83 4.31 -3.87
C GLN A 49 -5.62 5.03 -4.50
N MET A 50 -5.70 6.34 -4.69
CA MET A 50 -4.60 7.15 -5.23
C MET A 50 -3.36 7.10 -4.34
N ASN A 51 -3.53 7.25 -3.01
CA ASN A 51 -2.39 7.16 -2.11
C ASN A 51 -1.76 5.76 -2.10
N THR A 52 -2.57 4.70 -2.23
CA THR A 52 -2.04 3.34 -2.33
C THR A 52 -1.25 3.18 -3.63
N LEU A 53 -1.76 3.70 -4.75
CA LEU A 53 -1.06 3.72 -6.04
C LEU A 53 0.29 4.45 -5.97
N GLU A 54 0.30 5.66 -5.40
CA GLU A 54 1.51 6.49 -5.21
C GLU A 54 2.61 5.75 -4.43
N LEU A 55 2.22 4.84 -3.53
CA LEU A 55 3.14 4.15 -2.63
C LEU A 55 3.53 2.74 -3.09
N LEU A 56 2.91 2.22 -4.16
CA LEU A 56 3.32 0.93 -4.73
C LEU A 56 4.81 0.91 -5.13
N PRO A 57 5.38 1.93 -5.80
CA PRO A 57 6.81 1.93 -6.09
C PRO A 57 7.68 1.89 -4.83
N LEU A 58 7.25 2.57 -3.76
CA LEU A 58 7.97 2.63 -2.47
C LEU A 58 7.88 1.35 -1.65
N VAL A 59 7.09 0.36 -2.06
CA VAL A 59 7.12 -0.98 -1.44
C VAL A 59 7.64 -2.03 -2.41
N LEU A 60 7.18 -2.05 -3.66
CA LEU A 60 7.53 -3.12 -4.61
C LEU A 60 9.01 -3.10 -4.99
N VAL A 61 9.57 -1.93 -5.27
CA VAL A 61 11.00 -1.82 -5.64
C VAL A 61 11.90 -2.28 -4.47
N PRO A 62 11.81 -1.69 -3.26
CA PRO A 62 12.67 -2.11 -2.17
C PRO A 62 12.36 -3.53 -1.65
N LEU A 63 11.15 -4.06 -1.85
CA LEU A 63 10.82 -5.45 -1.56
C LEU A 63 11.74 -6.42 -2.33
N TRP A 64 11.83 -6.25 -3.65
CA TRP A 64 12.66 -7.12 -4.50
C TRP A 64 14.15 -6.89 -4.28
N LEU A 65 14.58 -5.64 -4.06
CA LEU A 65 15.96 -5.36 -3.68
C LEU A 65 16.32 -6.03 -2.34
N CYS A 66 15.46 -5.91 -1.32
CA CYS A 66 15.65 -6.58 -0.03
C CYS A 66 15.71 -8.11 -0.20
N ALA A 67 14.87 -8.69 -1.06
CA ALA A 67 14.90 -10.12 -1.34
C ALA A 67 16.23 -10.56 -1.97
N MET A 68 16.76 -9.75 -2.89
CA MET A 68 18.03 -10.00 -3.57
C MET A 68 19.25 -9.84 -2.66
N PHE A 69 19.27 -8.82 -1.81
CA PHE A 69 20.48 -8.43 -1.06
C PHE A 69 20.48 -8.92 0.40
N LEU A 70 19.31 -9.12 1.02
CA LEU A 70 19.20 -9.54 2.42
C LEU A 70 18.47 -10.89 2.59
N GLY A 71 17.53 -11.21 1.70
CA GLY A 71 16.91 -12.53 1.61
C GLY A 71 15.38 -12.53 1.60
N ASP A 72 14.82 -13.66 1.15
CA ASP A 72 13.38 -13.84 0.87
C ASP A 72 12.50 -13.59 2.12
N MET A 73 12.93 -14.07 3.29
CA MET A 73 12.16 -13.91 4.55
C MET A 73 12.04 -12.45 5.01
N TRP A 74 13.12 -11.67 4.89
CA TRP A 74 13.12 -10.26 5.30
C TRP A 74 12.22 -9.42 4.40
N ALA A 75 12.29 -9.67 3.09
CA ALA A 75 11.40 -9.04 2.13
C ALA A 75 9.92 -9.36 2.43
N THR A 76 9.59 -10.64 2.63
CA THR A 76 8.23 -11.07 2.96
C THR A 76 7.70 -10.43 4.24
N ALA A 77 8.51 -10.39 5.31
CA ALA A 77 8.09 -9.78 6.57
C ALA A 77 7.74 -8.28 6.39
N GLY A 78 8.60 -7.53 5.69
CA GLY A 78 8.35 -6.11 5.41
C GLY A 78 7.15 -5.87 4.50
N GLY A 79 6.99 -6.68 3.44
CA GLY A 79 5.86 -6.55 2.52
C GLY A 79 4.51 -6.90 3.17
N LEU A 80 4.45 -7.94 4.02
CA LEU A 80 3.24 -8.27 4.77
C LEU A 80 2.90 -7.19 5.82
N LEU A 81 3.90 -6.64 6.50
CA LEU A 81 3.69 -5.51 7.41
C LEU A 81 3.12 -4.29 6.67
N TRP A 82 3.61 -4.02 5.46
CA TRP A 82 3.06 -2.95 4.61
C TRP A 82 1.59 -3.21 4.27
N CYS A 83 1.21 -4.44 3.91
CA CYS A 83 -0.18 -4.83 3.64
C CYS A 83 -1.10 -4.56 4.83
N VAL A 84 -0.68 -4.96 6.05
CA VAL A 84 -1.45 -4.70 7.27
C VAL A 84 -1.64 -3.20 7.48
N GLY A 85 -0.55 -2.41 7.38
CA GLY A 85 -0.63 -0.95 7.48
C GLY A 85 -1.60 -0.35 6.46
N ARG A 86 -1.58 -0.83 5.21
CA ARG A 86 -2.46 -0.32 4.14
C ARG A 86 -3.91 -0.67 4.35
N ILE A 87 -4.21 -1.87 4.84
CA ILE A 87 -5.58 -2.26 5.16
C ILE A 87 -6.11 -1.40 6.32
N LEU A 88 -5.30 -1.20 7.37
CA LEU A 88 -5.66 -0.32 8.49
C LEU A 88 -5.87 1.14 8.03
N TYR A 89 -5.00 1.65 7.17
CA TYR A 89 -5.11 2.98 6.56
C TYR A 89 -6.44 3.11 5.79
N ALA A 90 -6.74 2.16 4.91
CA ALA A 90 -7.96 2.20 4.10
C ALA A 90 -9.22 2.16 4.98
N LEU A 91 -9.31 1.19 5.91
CA LEU A 91 -10.48 1.02 6.76
C LEU A 91 -10.72 2.21 7.70
N SER A 92 -9.65 2.77 8.28
CA SER A 92 -9.75 3.95 9.13
C SER A 92 -10.21 5.17 8.34
N TYR A 93 -9.61 5.42 7.17
CA TYR A 93 -9.97 6.56 6.33
C TYR A 93 -11.42 6.46 5.80
N TYR A 94 -11.88 5.26 5.40
CA TYR A 94 -13.27 5.08 4.97
C TYR A 94 -14.28 5.45 6.07
N ARG A 95 -13.95 5.17 7.33
CA ARG A 95 -14.79 5.50 8.50
C ARG A 95 -14.67 6.97 8.88
N ASP A 96 -13.45 7.44 9.11
CA ASP A 96 -13.15 8.77 9.61
C ASP A 96 -11.80 9.25 9.06
N PRO A 97 -11.77 10.29 8.21
CA PRO A 97 -10.55 10.78 7.57
C PRO A 97 -9.50 11.27 8.59
N ALA A 98 -9.92 11.67 9.80
CA ALA A 98 -9.00 12.11 10.85
C ALA A 98 -8.21 10.95 11.48
N LYS A 99 -8.64 9.69 11.30
CA LYS A 99 -8.03 8.51 11.94
C LYS A 99 -7.08 7.72 11.04
N ARG A 100 -6.75 8.25 9.86
CA ARG A 100 -5.95 7.56 8.83
C ARG A 100 -4.48 7.37 9.20
N GLU A 101 -3.95 8.15 10.15
CA GLU A 101 -2.50 8.32 10.34
C GLU A 101 -1.77 7.05 10.77
N ILE A 102 -2.35 6.26 11.68
CA ILE A 102 -1.69 5.08 12.25
C ILE A 102 -1.37 4.06 11.14
N GLY A 103 -2.35 3.72 10.30
CA GLY A 103 -2.13 2.79 9.19
C GLY A 103 -1.13 3.32 8.17
N PHE A 104 -1.16 4.64 7.90
CA PHE A 104 -0.21 5.28 7.02
C PHE A 104 1.23 5.16 7.54
N ILE A 105 1.45 5.49 8.81
CA ILE A 105 2.76 5.42 9.48
C ILE A 105 3.29 3.99 9.46
N VAL A 106 2.48 2.99 9.79
CA VAL A 106 2.89 1.58 9.76
C VAL A 106 3.39 1.17 8.37
N SER A 107 2.66 1.52 7.31
CA SER A 107 3.12 1.23 5.94
C SER A 107 4.40 1.98 5.57
N MET A 108 4.56 3.24 6.01
CA MET A 108 5.78 4.00 5.73
C MET A 108 7.00 3.45 6.45
N LEU A 109 6.84 3.03 7.71
CA LEU A 109 7.89 2.34 8.45
C LEU A 109 8.26 1.01 7.80
N ALA A 110 7.27 0.26 7.29
CA ALA A 110 7.54 -0.97 6.54
C ALA A 110 8.35 -0.70 5.25
N SER A 111 7.97 0.31 4.47
CA SER A 111 8.73 0.73 3.28
C SER A 111 10.14 1.20 3.64
N ALA A 112 10.29 2.03 4.67
CA ALA A 112 11.58 2.52 5.14
C ALA A 112 12.47 1.37 5.63
N ALA A 113 11.91 0.39 6.32
CA ALA A 113 12.62 -0.80 6.77
C ALA A 113 13.11 -1.65 5.59
N LEU A 114 12.30 -1.85 4.54
CA LEU A 114 12.72 -2.55 3.32
C LEU A 114 13.86 -1.81 2.59
N ILE A 115 13.82 -0.47 2.54
CA ILE A 115 14.89 0.35 1.96
C ILE A 115 16.16 0.24 2.82
N GLY A 116 16.06 0.40 4.14
CA GLY A 116 17.20 0.28 5.05
C GLY A 116 17.83 -1.12 5.00
N ALA A 117 17.00 -2.16 4.95
CA ALA A 117 17.42 -3.55 4.77
C ALA A 117 18.17 -3.76 3.44
N THR A 118 17.70 -3.12 2.37
CA THR A 118 18.38 -3.13 1.06
C THR A 118 19.77 -2.48 1.17
N VAL A 119 19.87 -1.28 1.76
CA VAL A 119 21.15 -0.56 1.92
C VAL A 119 22.12 -1.38 2.77
N PHE A 120 21.65 -1.95 3.88
CA PHE A 120 22.45 -2.80 4.74
C PHE A 120 22.97 -4.03 3.98
N GLY A 121 22.11 -4.73 3.24
CA GLY A 121 22.48 -5.89 2.42
C GLY A 121 23.46 -5.55 1.29
N LEU A 122 23.41 -4.32 0.74
CA LEU A 122 24.36 -3.84 -0.25
C LEU A 122 25.75 -3.56 0.34
N VAL A 123 25.82 -3.00 1.55
CA VAL A 123 27.09 -2.65 2.22
C VAL A 123 27.81 -3.89 2.76
N MET A 124 27.07 -4.92 3.16
CA MET A 124 27.60 -6.14 3.76
C MET A 124 28.07 -7.18 2.72
N ARG A 125 27.94 -6.90 1.43
CA ARG A 125 28.41 -7.75 0.32
C ARG A 125 29.77 -7.31 -0.18
#